data_AF-R6TIM9-F1
#
_entry.id   AF-R6TIM9-F1
#
_cell.length_a   1.000
_cell.length_b   1.000
_cell.length_c   1.000
_cell.angle_alpha   90.00
_cell.angle_beta   90.00
_cell.angle_gamma   90.00
#
_symmetry.space_group_name_H-M   'P 1'
#
loop_
_entity.id
_entity.type
_entity.pdbx_description
1 polymer ?
#
loop_
_entity_poly.entity_id
_entity_poly.type
_entity_poly.pdbx_seq_one_letter_code
_entity_poly.pdbx_strand_id
1 'polypeptide(L)'
;MVRAAGEIGKLLPRLIDRGITDFYAGGALGFDYAASVTVINSKRLYPELTLNLALPCRGHTKNWSEADRLMFGRMAARADSVVYVSDGYAPGCMQKRNRYMADRSSVCVCWLSSETGGTYYTVRYAGRMGLEIINLYSGCEQIGFGF
;
A
#
# COMPACT_ATOMS: atom_id res chain seq x y z
N MET A 1 -2.83 -1.74 -14.11
CA MET A 1 -1.50 -1.74 -13.46
C MET A 1 -0.57 -0.68 -14.02
N VAL A 2 -0.34 -0.62 -15.35
CA VAL A 2 0.61 0.32 -15.97
C VAL A 2 0.38 1.79 -15.55
N ARG A 3 -0.89 2.24 -15.57
CA ARG A 3 -1.24 3.60 -15.16
C ARG A 3 -0.89 3.90 -13.69
N ALA A 4 -1.25 2.99 -12.78
CA ALA A 4 -0.95 3.14 -11.36
C ALA A 4 0.56 3.22 -11.09
N ALA A 5 1.34 2.33 -11.70
CA ALA A 5 2.80 2.36 -11.58
C ALA A 5 3.38 3.69 -12.08
N GLY A 6 2.88 4.22 -13.20
CA GLY A 6 3.28 5.51 -13.73
C GLY A 6 2.98 6.68 -12.80
N GLU A 7 1.78 6.74 -12.21
CA GLU A 7 1.42 7.81 -11.26
C GLU A 7 2.19 7.70 -9.94
N ILE A 8 2.43 6.49 -9.44
CA ILE A 8 3.27 6.28 -8.25
C ILE A 8 4.70 6.75 -8.54
N GLY A 9 5.25 6.43 -9.73
CA GLY A 9 6.59 6.86 -10.12
C GLY A 9 6.76 8.38 -10.20
N LYS A 10 5.70 9.12 -10.58
CA LYS A 10 5.72 10.60 -10.57
C LYS A 10 5.60 11.19 -9.16
N LEU A 11 4.83 10.55 -8.29
CA LEU A 11 4.60 11.01 -6.92
C LEU A 11 5.80 10.72 -6.01
N LEU A 12 6.42 9.56 -6.16
CA LEU A 12 7.41 9.04 -5.22
C LEU A 12 8.58 10.02 -4.96
N PRO A 13 9.22 10.66 -5.97
CA PRO A 13 10.27 11.65 -5.71
C PRO A 13 9.81 12.79 -4.79
N ARG A 14 8.57 13.28 -4.97
CA ARG A 14 8.02 14.35 -4.13
C ARG A 14 7.82 13.91 -2.68
N LEU A 15 7.49 12.65 -2.44
CA LEU A 15 7.39 12.11 -1.07
C LEU A 15 8.78 11.99 -0.44
N ILE A 16 9.77 11.57 -1.22
CA ILE A 16 11.17 11.46 -0.77
C ILE A 16 11.74 12.84 -0.45
N ASP A 17 11.51 13.85 -1.28
CA ASP A 17 11.92 15.24 -1.04
C ASP A 17 11.31 15.81 0.25
N ARG A 18 10.15 15.27 0.67
CA ARG A 18 9.49 15.61 1.95
C ARG A 18 10.03 14.80 3.15
N GLY A 19 11.06 13.99 2.95
CA GLY A 19 11.67 13.14 3.98
C GLY A 19 10.93 11.83 4.25
N ILE A 20 10.01 11.40 3.36
CA ILE A 20 9.31 10.12 3.52
C ILE A 20 10.19 9.01 2.95
N THR A 21 10.74 8.19 3.85
CA THR A 21 11.62 7.06 3.52
C THR A 21 10.98 5.70 3.75
N ASP A 22 9.97 5.62 4.63
CA ASP A 22 9.36 4.36 5.04
C ASP A 22 7.99 4.16 4.39
N PHE A 23 7.88 3.12 3.56
CA PHE A 23 6.66 2.80 2.84
C PHE A 23 6.04 1.51 3.36
N TYR A 24 4.73 1.54 3.58
CA TYR A 24 3.94 0.38 3.99
C TYR A 24 3.01 -0.07 2.86
N ALA A 25 3.01 -1.37 2.56
CA ALA A 25 2.12 -1.95 1.55
C ALA A 25 1.43 -3.22 2.06
N GLY A 26 0.21 -3.44 1.59
CA GLY A 26 -0.67 -4.46 2.14
C GLY A 26 -0.55 -5.85 1.52
N GLY A 27 0.30 -5.98 0.51
CA GLY A 27 0.57 -7.23 -0.18
C GLY A 27 -0.63 -7.80 -0.95
N ALA A 28 -1.56 -6.97 -1.43
CA ALA A 28 -2.55 -7.41 -2.43
C ALA A 28 -1.97 -7.40 -3.86
N LEU A 29 -2.63 -8.11 -4.78
CA LEU A 29 -2.39 -7.93 -6.22
C LEU A 29 -2.87 -6.54 -6.68
N GLY A 30 -2.39 -6.07 -7.82
CA GLY A 30 -2.79 -4.78 -8.39
C GLY A 30 -2.02 -3.60 -7.80
N PHE A 31 -2.70 -2.68 -7.11
CA PHE A 31 -2.10 -1.41 -6.65
C PHE A 31 -0.98 -1.62 -5.62
N ASP A 32 -1.22 -2.44 -4.58
CA ASP A 32 -0.21 -2.76 -3.56
C ASP A 32 1.05 -3.34 -4.20
N TYR A 33 0.90 -4.28 -5.14
CA TYR A 33 2.03 -4.86 -5.87
C TYR A 33 2.77 -3.81 -6.72
N ALA A 34 2.05 -2.98 -7.48
CA ALA A 34 2.65 -1.92 -8.27
C ALA A 34 3.43 -0.91 -7.41
N ALA A 35 2.86 -0.47 -6.28
CA ALA A 35 3.53 0.42 -5.34
C ALA A 35 4.79 -0.21 -4.75
N SER A 36 4.69 -1.47 -4.31
CA SER A 36 5.82 -2.21 -3.72
C SER A 36 6.99 -2.32 -4.68
N VAL A 37 6.73 -2.73 -5.93
CA VAL A 37 7.77 -2.85 -6.97
C VAL A 37 8.38 -1.49 -7.30
N THR A 38 7.58 -0.42 -7.38
CA THR A 38 8.10 0.92 -7.63
C THR A 38 9.04 1.38 -6.52
N VAL A 39 8.68 1.20 -5.24
CA VAL A 39 9.56 1.55 -4.11
C VAL A 39 10.85 0.72 -4.16
N ILE A 40 10.74 -0.61 -4.31
CA ILE A 40 11.90 -1.51 -4.41
C ILE A 40 12.87 -1.08 -5.53
N ASN A 41 12.35 -0.70 -6.69
CA ASN A 41 13.19 -0.31 -7.83
C ASN A 41 13.86 1.06 -7.60
N SER A 42 13.16 1.97 -6.94
CA SER A 42 13.68 3.30 -6.60
C SER A 42 14.81 3.25 -5.57
N LYS A 43 14.95 2.17 -4.80
CA LYS A 43 16.09 1.98 -3.88
C LYS A 43 17.46 2.04 -4.54
N ARG A 44 17.53 1.81 -5.86
CA ARG A 44 18.78 1.98 -6.62
C ARG A 44 19.26 3.42 -6.65
N LEU A 45 18.35 4.38 -6.58
CA LEU A 45 18.62 5.82 -6.57
C LEU A 45 18.54 6.41 -5.16
N TYR A 46 17.70 5.81 -4.30
CA TYR A 46 17.43 6.24 -2.94
C TYR A 46 17.62 5.05 -1.97
N PRO A 47 18.86 4.69 -1.60
CA PRO A 47 19.14 3.50 -0.79
C PRO A 47 18.49 3.49 0.60
N GLU A 48 18.10 4.66 1.10
CA GLU A 48 17.44 4.89 2.39
C GLU A 48 15.97 4.44 2.42
N LEU A 49 15.34 4.19 1.26
CA LEU A 49 13.93 3.80 1.25
C LEU A 49 13.74 2.40 1.82
N THR A 50 12.68 2.24 2.62
CA THR A 50 12.23 0.94 3.12
C THR A 50 10.83 0.61 2.59
N LEU A 51 10.62 -0.67 2.31
CA LEU A 51 9.33 -1.28 2.03
C LEU A 51 9.01 -2.28 3.14
N ASN A 52 7.94 -2.01 3.87
CA ASN A 52 7.43 -2.81 4.98
C ASN A 52 6.08 -3.42 4.56
N LEU A 53 6.02 -4.75 4.46
CA LEU A 53 4.79 -5.44 4.10
C LEU A 53 3.94 -5.75 5.33
N ALA A 54 2.71 -5.25 5.34
CA ALA A 54 1.69 -5.64 6.30
C ALA A 54 0.75 -6.63 5.63
N LEU A 55 0.85 -7.91 5.97
CA LEU A 55 0.09 -8.99 5.36
C LEU A 55 -1.06 -9.44 6.28
N PRO A 56 -2.24 -9.77 5.72
CA PRO A 56 -3.42 -10.07 6.53
C PRO A 56 -3.27 -11.36 7.34
N CYS A 57 -2.70 -12.42 6.74
CA CYS A 57 -2.42 -13.68 7.41
C CYS A 57 -1.43 -14.55 6.63
N ARG A 58 -0.93 -15.61 7.28
CA ARG A 58 -0.19 -16.67 6.58
C ARG A 58 -1.13 -17.34 5.58
N GLY A 59 -0.62 -17.60 4.37
CA GLY A 59 -1.43 -18.22 3.31
C GLY A 59 -2.50 -17.33 2.68
N HIS A 60 -2.46 -16.00 2.85
CA HIS A 60 -3.40 -15.08 2.19
C HIS A 60 -3.39 -15.15 0.65
N THR A 61 -2.35 -15.76 0.07
CA THR A 61 -2.18 -16.00 -1.37
C THR A 61 -2.68 -17.39 -1.83
N LYS A 62 -3.31 -18.18 -0.96
CA LYS A 62 -3.68 -19.59 -1.24
C LYS A 62 -4.54 -19.80 -2.50
N ASN A 63 -5.36 -18.81 -2.85
CA ASN A 63 -6.27 -18.86 -4.00
C ASN A 63 -5.70 -18.16 -5.25
N TRP A 64 -4.45 -17.68 -5.19
CA TRP A 64 -3.81 -17.02 -6.33
C TRP A 64 -3.24 -18.06 -7.30
N SER A 65 -3.09 -17.65 -8.56
CA SER A 65 -2.37 -18.47 -9.54
C SER A 65 -0.92 -18.70 -9.08
N GLU A 66 -0.30 -19.78 -9.56
CA GLU A 66 1.11 -20.05 -9.28
C GLU A 66 2.00 -18.89 -9.74
N ALA A 67 1.72 -18.33 -10.91
CA ALA A 67 2.43 -17.17 -11.44
C ALA A 67 2.34 -15.96 -10.50
N ASP A 68 1.15 -15.64 -9.99
CA ASP A 68 0.95 -14.55 -9.03
C ASP A 68 1.68 -14.80 -7.71
N ARG A 69 1.66 -16.04 -7.20
CA ARG A 69 2.39 -16.42 -5.99
C ARG A 69 3.90 -16.27 -6.17
N LEU A 70 4.44 -16.66 -7.32
CA LEU A 70 5.86 -16.51 -7.64
C LEU A 70 6.25 -15.04 -7.78
N MET A 71 5.45 -14.23 -8.49
CA MET A 71 5.69 -12.80 -8.63
C MET A 71 5.69 -12.10 -7.27
N PHE A 72 4.66 -12.36 -6.46
CA PHE A 72 4.57 -11.82 -5.11
C PHE A 72 5.74 -12.28 -4.24
N GLY A 73 6.10 -13.56 -4.27
CA GLY A 73 7.22 -14.10 -3.49
C GLY A 73 8.55 -13.41 -3.81
N ARG A 74 8.83 -13.16 -5.09
CA ARG A 74 10.03 -12.42 -5.52
C ARG A 74 10.04 -10.97 -5.03
N MET A 75 8.89 -10.31 -5.04
CA MET A 75 8.75 -8.95 -4.51
C MET A 75 8.90 -8.94 -2.98
N ALA A 76 8.22 -9.84 -2.27
CA ALA A 76 8.23 -9.92 -0.81
C ALA A 76 9.61 -10.28 -0.25
N ALA A 77 10.41 -11.08 -0.96
CA ALA A 77 11.80 -11.38 -0.60
C ALA A 77 12.74 -10.15 -0.66
N ARG A 78 12.30 -9.05 -1.27
CA ARG A 78 13.04 -7.79 -1.41
C ARG A 78 12.49 -6.68 -0.52
N ALA A 79 11.45 -6.96 0.27
CA ALA A 79 10.96 -6.06 1.30
C ALA A 79 11.89 -6.10 2.52
N ASP A 80 12.02 -4.98 3.23
CA ASP A 80 12.88 -4.87 4.43
C ASP A 80 12.23 -5.53 5.63
N SER A 81 10.91 -5.50 5.70
CA SER A 81 10.16 -6.21 6.73
C SER A 81 8.86 -6.80 6.20
N VAL A 82 8.43 -7.89 6.84
CA VAL A 82 7.15 -8.53 6.59
C VAL A 82 6.50 -8.86 7.93
N VAL A 83 5.34 -8.27 8.17
CA VAL A 83 4.53 -8.52 9.36
C VAL A 83 3.20 -9.15 8.95
N TYR A 84 2.83 -10.23 9.63
CA TYR A 84 1.51 -10.84 9.51
C TYR A 84 0.66 -10.35 10.69
N VAL A 85 -0.48 -9.70 10.42
CA VAL A 85 -1.33 -9.16 11.49
C VAL A 85 -2.25 -10.20 12.13
N SER A 86 -2.30 -11.40 11.55
CA SER A 86 -3.06 -12.56 12.03
C SER A 86 -2.35 -13.84 11.63
N ASP A 87 -2.50 -14.91 12.42
CA ASP A 87 -1.93 -16.23 12.07
C ASP A 87 -2.70 -16.89 10.92
N GLY A 88 -4.03 -16.80 10.96
CA GLY A 88 -4.94 -17.34 9.94
C GLY A 88 -5.89 -16.28 9.39
N TYR A 89 -6.56 -16.63 8.28
CA TYR A 89 -7.60 -15.77 7.72
C TYR A 89 -8.79 -15.74 8.67
N ALA A 90 -9.12 -14.55 9.17
CA ALA A 90 -10.23 -14.32 10.09
C ALA A 90 -11.02 -13.08 9.63
N PRO A 91 -12.33 -13.02 9.90
CA PRO A 91 -13.11 -11.81 9.67
C PRO A 91 -12.41 -10.59 10.31
N GLY A 92 -12.22 -9.52 9.54
CA GLY A 92 -11.54 -8.32 10.01
C GLY A 92 -10.02 -8.27 9.77
N CYS A 93 -9.36 -9.36 9.33
CA CYS A 93 -7.90 -9.36 9.16
C CYS A 93 -7.42 -8.35 8.11
N MET A 94 -8.21 -8.11 7.06
CA MET A 94 -7.93 -7.10 6.04
C MET A 94 -7.99 -5.68 6.62
N GLN A 95 -9.00 -5.39 7.44
CA GLN A 95 -9.15 -4.11 8.11
C GLN A 95 -8.03 -3.90 9.13
N LYS A 96 -7.67 -4.94 9.91
CA LYS A 96 -6.55 -4.90 10.85
C LYS A 96 -5.24 -4.58 10.13
N ARG A 97 -5.01 -5.23 8.98
CA ARG A 97 -3.85 -4.96 8.12
C ARG A 97 -3.84 -3.52 7.61
N ASN A 98 -4.98 -2.99 7.19
CA ASN A 98 -5.07 -1.61 6.71
C ASN A 98 -4.84 -0.58 7.81
N ARG A 99 -5.38 -0.80 9.02
CA ARG A 99 -5.11 0.05 10.18
C ARG A 99 -3.64 0.00 10.58
N TYR A 100 -3.03 -1.19 10.60
CA TYR A 100 -1.60 -1.33 10.91
C TYR A 100 -0.71 -0.42 10.07
N MET A 101 -0.99 -0.29 8.77
CA MET A 101 -0.26 0.61 7.87
C MET A 101 -0.59 2.07 8.15
N ALA A 102 -1.88 2.42 8.28
CA ALA A 102 -2.31 3.80 8.53
C ALA A 102 -1.78 4.35 9.85
N ASP A 103 -1.79 3.55 10.93
CA ASP A 103 -1.30 3.94 12.26
C ASP A 103 0.22 4.23 12.30
N ARG A 104 0.96 3.86 11.25
CA ARG A 104 2.42 4.02 11.11
C ARG A 104 2.81 4.96 9.96
N SER A 105 1.83 5.64 9.37
CA SER A 105 2.04 6.46 8.19
C SER A 105 1.58 7.89 8.47
N SER A 106 2.23 8.86 7.82
CA SER A 106 1.80 10.25 7.77
C SER A 106 1.04 10.60 6.49
N VAL A 107 1.21 9.78 5.44
CA VAL A 107 0.56 9.94 4.13
C VAL A 107 -0.07 8.61 3.70
N CYS A 108 -1.31 8.65 3.24
CA CYS A 108 -2.00 7.52 2.62
C CYS A 108 -2.12 7.77 1.12
N VAL A 109 -1.29 7.07 0.35
CA VAL A 109 -1.41 7.04 -1.12
C VAL A 109 -2.37 5.90 -1.50
N CYS A 110 -3.44 6.23 -2.22
CA CYS A 110 -4.47 5.26 -2.56
C CYS A 110 -4.88 5.31 -4.03
N TRP A 111 -5.56 4.25 -4.47
CA TRP A 111 -6.24 4.20 -5.76
C TRP A 111 -7.72 3.94 -5.49
N LEU A 112 -8.46 5.02 -5.24
CA LEU A 112 -9.87 4.96 -4.88
C LEU A 112 -10.74 5.42 -6.04
N SER A 113 -11.39 4.46 -6.70
CA SER A 113 -12.29 4.70 -7.84
C SER A 113 -13.78 4.71 -7.48
N SER A 114 -14.14 4.38 -6.24
CA SER A 114 -15.51 4.41 -5.74
C SER A 114 -15.53 4.69 -4.24
N GLU A 115 -16.59 5.31 -3.74
CA GLU A 115 -16.78 5.60 -2.31
C GLU A 115 -17.38 4.43 -1.53
N THR A 116 -17.08 3.20 -1.96
CA THR A 116 -17.57 1.96 -1.33
C THR A 116 -16.46 0.91 -1.26
N GLY A 117 -16.62 -0.06 -0.37
CA GLY A 117 -15.68 -1.19 -0.23
C GLY A 117 -14.46 -0.92 0.67
N GLY A 118 -13.52 -1.86 0.65
CA GLY A 118 -12.40 -1.91 1.59
C GLY A 118 -11.40 -0.75 1.46
N THR A 119 -11.17 -0.26 0.22
CA THR A 119 -10.31 0.90 -0.01
C THR A 119 -10.94 2.17 0.56
N TYR A 120 -12.22 2.44 0.30
CA TYR A 120 -12.93 3.60 0.85
C TYR A 120 -12.87 3.62 2.39
N TYR A 121 -13.16 2.48 3.02
CA TYR A 121 -13.04 2.32 4.47
C TYR A 121 -11.64 2.72 4.99
N THR A 122 -10.59 2.30 4.28
CA THR A 122 -9.19 2.55 4.66
C THR A 122 -8.85 4.03 4.52
N VAL A 123 -9.26 4.65 3.43
CA VAL A 123 -9.02 6.08 3.18
C VAL A 123 -9.76 6.92 4.24
N ARG A 124 -11.01 6.57 4.58
CA ARG A 124 -11.74 7.23 5.70
C ARG A 124 -11.06 7.04 7.05
N TYR A 125 -10.51 5.85 7.30
CA TYR A 125 -9.76 5.59 8.53
C TYR A 125 -8.49 6.45 8.60
N ALA A 126 -7.69 6.45 7.53
CA ALA A 126 -6.47 7.25 7.43
C ALA A 126 -6.76 8.74 7.61
N GLY A 127 -7.81 9.25 6.96
CA GLY A 127 -8.21 10.64 7.13
C GLY A 127 -8.58 10.97 8.58
N ARG A 128 -9.37 10.12 9.25
CA ARG A 128 -9.70 10.29 10.68
C ARG A 128 -8.47 10.26 11.59
N MET A 129 -7.37 9.68 11.14
CA MET A 129 -6.09 9.64 11.85
C MET A 129 -5.17 10.81 11.48
N GLY A 130 -5.66 11.77 10.69
CA GLY A 130 -4.93 12.98 10.31
C GLY A 130 -3.89 12.75 9.22
N LEU A 131 -3.93 11.62 8.51
CA LEU A 131 -3.02 11.38 7.38
C LEU A 131 -3.41 12.25 6.20
N GLU A 132 -2.40 12.77 5.50
CA GLU A 132 -2.60 13.35 4.17
C GLU A 132 -3.05 12.25 3.20
N ILE A 133 -4.15 12.48 2.50
CA ILE A 133 -4.69 11.53 1.54
C ILE A 133 -4.32 11.96 0.13
N ILE A 134 -3.61 11.10 -0.59
CA ILE A 134 -3.26 11.29 -2.00
C ILE A 134 -3.92 10.19 -2.83
N ASN A 135 -5.03 10.51 -3.48
CA ASN A 135 -5.69 9.59 -4.40
C ASN A 135 -5.11 9.73 -5.82
N LEU A 136 -4.51 8.66 -6.34
CA LEU A 136 -3.94 8.62 -7.69
C LEU A 136 -4.95 8.26 -8.78
N TYR A 137 -6.20 7.98 -8.40
CA TYR A 137 -7.28 7.79 -9.35
C TYR A 137 -7.76 9.14 -9.89
N SER A 138 -7.52 9.40 -11.17
CA SER A 138 -7.74 10.68 -11.86
C SER A 138 -9.21 11.11 -12.07
N GLY A 139 -10.14 10.67 -11.24
CA GLY A 139 -11.58 10.90 -11.42
C GLY A 139 -12.29 11.46 -10.19
N CYS A 140 -11.56 11.72 -9.11
CA CYS A 140 -12.12 12.28 -7.89
C CYS A 140 -11.23 13.45 -7.48
N GLU A 141 -11.80 14.64 -7.32
CA GLU A 141 -11.12 15.78 -6.69
C GLU A 141 -10.54 15.34 -5.33
N GLN A 142 -9.54 16.09 -4.83
CA GLN A 142 -8.98 15.85 -3.49
C GLN A 142 -10.11 15.51 -2.52
N ILE A 143 -10.02 14.35 -1.88
CA ILE A 143 -11.09 13.90 -0.99
C ILE A 143 -11.03 14.80 0.23
N GLY A 144 -11.82 15.88 0.18
CA GLY A 144 -12.08 16.76 1.30
C GLY A 144 -12.88 15.96 2.32
N PHE A 145 -12.18 15.20 3.16
CA PHE A 145 -12.80 14.69 4.37
C PHE A 145 -13.01 15.90 5.28
N GLY A 146 -14.19 16.50 5.20
CA GLY A 146 -14.68 17.39 6.25
C GLY A 146 -14.75 16.57 7.53
N PHE A 147 -13.80 16.82 8.44
CA PHE A 147 -13.86 16.35 9.81
C PHE A 147 -14.61 17.38 10.65
#